data_AF-N0AR32-F1
#
_entry.id   AF-N0AR32-F1
#
_cell.length_a   1.000
_cell.length_b   1.000
_cell.length_c   1.000
_cell.angle_alpha   90.00
_cell.angle_beta   90.00
_cell.angle_gamma   90.00
#
_symmetry.space_group_name_H-M   'P 1'
#
loop_
_entity.id
_entity.type
_entity.pdbx_description
1 polymer ?
#
loop_
_entity_poly.entity_id
_entity_poly.type
_entity_poly.pdbx_seq_one_letter_code
_entity_poly.pdbx_strand_id
1 'polypeptide(L)'
;MGMGERSGDGLEFLEFHRDFLKRSLKWYEAQGQNPRLVEPWSSIPLEIKRHPRWSRRLQDAENRITRNLASFKSADELGRYLLTSSLHDAIHVFGSEVLNDTDFGRISLAPRSTLFYNWHGLIDNWWKQIEG
;
A
#
# COMPACT_ATOMS: atom_id res chain seq x y z
N MET A 1 2.76 -7.44 25.69
CA MET A 1 4.10 -7.87 25.24
C MET A 1 4.37 -7.17 23.93
N GLY A 2 5.23 -6.14 23.95
CA GLY A 2 5.60 -5.40 22.74
C GLY A 2 6.61 -6.20 21.94
N MET A 3 6.20 -6.77 20.81
CA MET A 3 7.13 -7.21 19.78
C MET A 3 7.67 -5.95 19.10
N GLY A 4 8.75 -5.39 19.65
CA GLY A 4 9.41 -4.24 19.06
C GLY A 4 9.90 -4.59 17.64
N GLU A 5 9.61 -3.71 16.70
CA GLU A 5 10.07 -3.78 15.30
C GLU A 5 11.56 -4.07 15.25
N ARG A 6 11.94 -5.08 14.47
CA ARG A 6 13.32 -5.46 14.25
C ARG A 6 13.84 -4.77 12.99
N SER A 7 15.16 -4.61 12.92
CA SER A 7 15.81 -4.23 11.68
C SER A 7 15.47 -5.25 10.60
N GLY A 8 14.94 -4.81 9.46
CA GLY A 8 14.55 -5.68 8.36
C GLY A 8 13.04 -5.86 8.19
N ASP A 9 12.23 -5.64 9.22
CA ASP A 9 10.77 -5.85 9.15
C ASP A 9 10.12 -5.02 8.03
N GLY A 10 10.62 -3.80 7.78
CA GLY A 10 10.11 -2.94 6.71
C GLY A 10 10.50 -3.44 5.33
N LEU A 11 11.72 -3.95 5.19
CA LEU A 11 12.18 -4.53 3.93
C LEU A 11 11.42 -5.84 3.62
N GLU A 12 11.26 -6.72 4.62
CA GLU A 12 10.48 -7.96 4.47
C GLU A 12 9.03 -7.66 4.06
N PHE A 13 8.41 -6.64 4.65
CA PHE A 13 7.08 -6.18 4.25
C PHE A 13 7.04 -5.78 2.76
N LEU A 14 8.00 -4.97 2.31
CA LEU A 14 8.04 -4.50 0.93
C LEU A 14 8.31 -5.65 -0.06
N GLU A 15 9.30 -6.50 0.23
CA GLU A 15 9.67 -7.66 -0.59
C GLU A 15 8.50 -8.65 -0.72
N PHE A 16 7.84 -8.98 0.39
CA PHE A 16 6.67 -9.87 0.37
C PHE A 16 5.60 -9.37 -0.60
N HIS A 17 5.22 -8.10 -0.51
CA HIS A 17 4.16 -7.54 -1.35
C HIS A 17 4.58 -7.46 -2.81
N ARG A 18 5.82 -7.03 -3.11
CA ARG A 18 6.35 -7.01 -4.48
C ARG A 18 6.31 -8.40 -5.12
N ASP A 19 6.80 -9.42 -4.41
CA ASP A 19 6.81 -10.79 -4.91
C ASP A 19 5.40 -11.38 -5.07
N PHE A 20 4.52 -11.08 -4.11
CA PHE A 20 3.12 -11.47 -4.19
C PHE A 20 2.42 -10.85 -5.40
N LEU A 21 2.57 -9.54 -5.61
CA LEU A 21 2.02 -8.84 -6.77
C LEU A 21 2.55 -9.43 -8.07
N LYS A 22 3.87 -9.61 -8.19
CA LYS A 22 4.50 -10.17 -9.40
C LYS A 22 3.93 -11.52 -9.79
N ARG A 23 3.79 -12.45 -8.82
CA ARG A 23 3.25 -13.79 -9.07
C ARG A 23 1.76 -13.74 -9.41
N SER A 24 1.00 -12.96 -8.67
CA SER A 24 -0.46 -12.89 -8.82
C SER A 24 -0.87 -12.18 -10.11
N LEU A 25 -0.20 -11.09 -10.49
CA LEU A 25 -0.47 -10.37 -11.73
C LEU A 25 -0.07 -11.19 -12.96
N LYS A 26 1.02 -11.96 -12.89
CA LYS A 26 1.38 -12.93 -13.95
C LYS A 26 0.27 -13.97 -14.15
N TRP A 27 -0.28 -14.50 -13.06
CA TRP A 27 -1.42 -15.41 -13.15
C TRP A 27 -2.66 -14.71 -13.72
N TYR A 28 -3.00 -13.52 -13.23
CA TYR A 28 -4.16 -12.73 -13.65
C TYR A 28 -4.14 -12.43 -15.15
N GLU A 29 -2.99 -12.02 -15.69
CA GLU A 29 -2.78 -11.82 -17.13
C GLU A 29 -2.94 -13.12 -17.91
N ALA A 30 -2.36 -14.23 -17.43
CA ALA A 30 -2.50 -15.54 -18.06
C ALA A 30 -3.93 -16.08 -18.09
N GLN A 31 -4.81 -15.60 -17.19
CA GLN A 31 -6.25 -15.89 -17.22
C GLN A 31 -7.03 -15.02 -18.22
N GLY A 32 -6.37 -14.11 -18.94
CA GLY A 32 -7.03 -13.20 -19.88
C GLY A 32 -7.89 -12.12 -19.19
N GLN A 33 -7.63 -11.85 -17.91
CA GLN A 33 -8.36 -10.83 -17.17
C GLN A 33 -7.94 -9.42 -17.60
N ASN A 34 -8.79 -8.42 -17.37
CA ASN A 34 -8.51 -7.04 -17.79
C ASN A 34 -7.41 -6.41 -16.92
N PRO A 35 -6.19 -6.15 -17.47
CA PRO A 35 -5.07 -5.63 -16.69
C PRO A 35 -5.32 -4.22 -16.15
N ARG A 36 -6.22 -3.43 -16.77
CA ARG A 36 -6.54 -2.06 -16.34
C ARG A 36 -7.17 -1.99 -14.95
N LEU A 37 -7.79 -3.08 -14.49
CA LEU A 37 -8.42 -3.11 -13.17
C LEU A 37 -7.41 -3.22 -12.03
N VAL A 38 -6.19 -3.68 -12.31
CA VAL A 38 -5.14 -3.95 -11.32
C VAL A 38 -3.92 -3.03 -11.51
N GLU A 39 -4.04 -2.01 -12.35
CA GLU A 39 -2.98 -1.01 -12.55
C GLU A 39 -2.66 -0.29 -11.23
N PRO A 40 -1.38 -0.09 -10.89
CA PRO A 40 -1.00 0.71 -9.73
C PRO A 40 -1.71 2.06 -9.73
N TRP A 41 -2.25 2.47 -8.59
CA TRP A 41 -2.72 3.84 -8.46
C TRP A 41 -1.57 4.82 -8.68
N SER A 42 -1.84 5.97 -9.30
CA SER A 42 -0.86 7.06 -9.43
C SER A 42 -0.76 7.91 -8.16
N SER A 43 -1.82 7.91 -7.35
CA SER A 43 -1.93 8.57 -6.05
C SER A 43 -3.07 7.94 -5.25
N ILE A 44 -3.13 8.16 -3.94
CA ILE A 44 -4.26 7.70 -3.13
C ILE A 44 -5.55 8.38 -3.65
N PRO A 45 -6.62 7.62 -3.95
CA PRO A 45 -7.89 8.16 -4.43
C PRO A 45 -8.45 9.26 -3.52
N LEU A 46 -9.03 10.30 -4.14
CA LEU A 46 -9.53 11.47 -3.41
C LEU A 46 -10.72 11.12 -2.51
N GLU A 47 -11.52 10.12 -2.90
CA GLU A 47 -12.64 9.56 -2.15
C GLU A 47 -12.16 9.01 -0.80
N ILE A 48 -11.03 8.32 -0.77
CA ILE A 48 -10.40 7.81 0.45
C ILE A 48 -9.93 8.97 1.32
N LYS A 49 -9.32 10.00 0.72
CA LYS A 49 -8.81 11.19 1.44
C LYS A 49 -9.93 12.09 1.98
N ARG A 50 -11.12 12.04 1.39
CA ARG A 50 -12.34 12.75 1.85
C ARG A 50 -13.09 12.00 2.94
N HIS A 51 -12.67 10.78 3.26
CA HIS A 51 -13.30 10.00 4.32
C HIS A 51 -13.28 10.80 5.65
N PRO A 52 -14.38 10.86 6.43
CA PRO A 52 -14.46 11.69 7.65
C PRO A 52 -13.41 11.39 8.71
N ARG A 53 -12.85 10.16 8.71
CA ARG A 53 -11.76 9.75 9.62
C ARG A 53 -10.36 10.07 9.07
N TRP A 54 -10.23 10.72 7.90
CA TRP A 54 -8.95 11.16 7.36
C TRP A 54 -8.36 12.28 8.23
N SER A 55 -7.43 11.93 9.10
CA SER A 55 -6.85 12.84 10.08
C SER A 55 -5.64 13.60 9.52
N ARG A 56 -5.24 14.67 10.21
CA ARG A 56 -4.00 15.40 9.92
C ARG A 56 -2.77 14.48 9.96
N ARG A 57 -2.73 13.50 10.87
CA ARG A 57 -1.64 12.52 10.95
C ARG A 57 -1.52 11.68 9.67
N LEU A 58 -2.64 11.25 9.10
CA LEU A 58 -2.66 10.51 7.82
C LEU A 58 -2.21 11.41 6.67
N GLN A 59 -2.66 12.67 6.66
CA GLN A 59 -2.23 13.64 5.67
C GLN A 59 -0.71 13.90 5.73
N ASP A 60 -0.15 14.05 6.92
CA ASP A 60 1.28 14.26 7.12
C ASP A 60 2.09 13.01 6.72
N ALA A 61 1.54 11.82 6.96
CA ALA A 61 2.16 10.56 6.53
C ALA A 61 2.23 10.42 5.00
N GLU A 62 1.12 10.68 4.31
CA GLU A 62 1.09 10.74 2.84
C GLU A 62 2.07 11.81 2.32
N ASN A 63 2.08 13.00 2.94
CA ASN A 63 2.96 14.09 2.51
C ASN A 63 4.45 13.74 2.66
N ARG A 64 4.85 13.04 3.73
CA ARG A 64 6.25 12.61 3.88
C ARG A 64 6.65 11.67 2.74
N ILE A 65 5.79 10.73 2.37
CA ILE A 65 6.04 9.80 1.27
C ILE A 65 6.05 10.51 -0.08
N THR A 66 5.03 11.34 -0.35
CA THR A 66 4.82 11.90 -1.70
C THR A 66 5.65 13.15 -1.99
N ARG A 67 6.07 13.89 -0.96
CA ARG A 67 6.81 15.16 -1.11
C ARG A 67 8.23 15.12 -0.57
N ASN A 68 8.54 14.16 0.29
CA ASN A 68 9.84 14.06 0.94
C ASN A 68 10.33 12.60 0.95
N LEU A 69 10.13 11.89 -0.15
CA LEU A 69 10.49 10.48 -0.28
C LEU A 69 11.99 10.24 -0.01
N ALA A 70 12.84 11.18 -0.42
CA ALA A 70 14.29 11.15 -0.15
C ALA A 70 14.65 11.26 1.34
N SER A 71 13.68 11.52 2.24
CA SER A 71 13.92 11.50 3.69
C SER A 71 14.05 10.10 4.26
N PHE A 72 13.64 9.05 3.54
CA PHE A 72 13.85 7.66 3.95
C PHE A 72 15.26 7.22 3.56
N LYS A 73 16.05 6.78 4.54
CA LYS A 73 17.45 6.39 4.33
C LYS A 73 17.60 4.99 3.72
N SER A 74 16.54 4.20 3.74
CA SER A 74 16.52 2.84 3.21
C SER A 74 15.09 2.38 2.91
N ALA A 75 14.99 1.30 2.13
CA ALA A 75 13.73 0.56 1.92
C ALA A 75 13.12 0.09 3.25
N ASP A 76 13.95 -0.38 4.18
CA ASP A 76 13.51 -0.80 5.50
C ASP A 76 12.88 0.35 6.31
N GLU A 77 13.41 1.57 6.22
CA GLU A 77 12.80 2.73 6.87
C GLU A 77 11.44 3.10 6.24
N LEU A 78 11.33 3.06 4.91
CA LEU A 78 10.06 3.30 4.22
C LEU A 78 9.01 2.25 4.61
N GLY A 79 9.37 0.97 4.57
CA GLY A 79 8.47 -0.13 4.92
C GLY A 79 7.98 -0.06 6.37
N ARG A 80 8.89 0.19 7.33
CA ARG A 80 8.51 0.41 8.74
C ARG A 80 7.61 1.63 8.91
N TYR A 81 7.86 2.70 8.16
CA TYR A 81 6.99 3.87 8.21
C TYR A 81 5.57 3.56 7.70
N LEU A 82 5.44 2.76 6.64
CA LEU A 82 4.13 2.30 6.15
C LEU A 82 3.38 1.46 7.20
N LEU A 83 4.09 0.57 7.90
CA LEU A 83 3.53 -0.27 8.98
C LEU A 83 3.07 0.56 10.20
N THR A 84 3.78 1.64 10.55
CA THR A 84 3.61 2.34 11.84
C THR A 84 2.86 3.66 11.75
N SER A 85 2.82 4.28 10.58
CA SER A 85 2.15 5.57 10.37
C SER A 85 0.62 5.48 10.44
N SER A 86 0.07 4.27 10.48
CA SER A 86 -1.36 3.96 10.31
C SER A 86 -1.92 4.30 8.93
N LEU A 87 -1.10 4.84 8.01
CA LEU A 87 -1.54 5.18 6.66
C LEU A 87 -1.96 3.92 5.91
N HIS A 88 -1.13 2.88 5.93
CA HIS A 88 -1.41 1.61 5.26
C HIS A 88 -2.78 1.03 5.64
N ASP A 89 -3.01 0.87 6.95
CA ASP A 89 -4.26 0.29 7.45
C ASP A 89 -5.47 1.19 7.18
N ALA A 90 -5.29 2.52 7.26
CA ALA A 90 -6.35 3.47 6.95
C ALA A 90 -6.80 3.38 5.48
N ILE A 91 -5.89 3.17 4.52
CA ILE A 91 -6.24 3.01 3.11
C ILE A 91 -7.10 1.75 2.91
N HIS A 92 -6.75 0.62 3.53
CA HIS A 92 -7.57 -0.59 3.48
C HIS A 92 -8.98 -0.35 4.03
N VAL A 93 -9.07 0.22 5.23
CA VAL A 93 -10.36 0.43 5.91
C VAL A 93 -11.21 1.43 5.14
N PHE A 94 -10.70 2.63 4.87
CA PHE A 94 -11.47 3.69 4.23
C PHE A 94 -11.79 3.34 2.78
N GLY A 95 -10.84 2.72 2.06
CA GLY A 95 -11.06 2.24 0.69
C GLY A 95 -12.19 1.23 0.63
N SER A 96 -12.25 0.29 1.57
CA SER A 96 -13.33 -0.69 1.61
C SER A 96 -14.72 -0.06 1.81
N GLU A 97 -14.78 1.04 2.57
CA GLU A 97 -16.01 1.78 2.88
C GLU A 97 -16.44 2.65 1.68
N VAL A 98 -15.53 3.43 1.11
CA VAL A 98 -15.88 4.45 0.09
C VAL A 98 -15.91 3.90 -1.33
N LEU A 99 -15.20 2.81 -1.61
CA LEU A 99 -15.19 2.14 -2.93
C LEU A 99 -16.08 0.88 -2.94
N ASN A 100 -16.79 0.61 -1.83
CA ASN A 100 -17.78 -0.46 -1.70
C ASN A 100 -17.22 -1.86 -2.03
N ASP A 101 -16.01 -2.15 -1.53
CA ASP A 101 -15.35 -3.46 -1.65
C ASP A 101 -14.88 -3.94 -0.27
N THR A 102 -15.72 -4.75 0.39
CA THR A 102 -15.47 -5.21 1.75
C THR A 102 -14.26 -6.14 1.89
N ASP A 103 -13.85 -6.81 0.80
CA ASP A 103 -12.70 -7.72 0.84
C ASP A 103 -11.42 -6.90 1.02
N PHE A 104 -11.32 -5.71 0.41
CA PHE A 104 -10.16 -4.83 0.55
C PHE A 104 -9.84 -4.46 2.01
N GLY A 105 -10.84 -4.33 2.87
CA GLY A 105 -10.67 -3.95 4.28
C GLY A 105 -10.30 -5.11 5.20
N ARG A 106 -10.33 -6.35 4.71
CA ARG A 106 -10.10 -7.57 5.52
C ARG A 106 -8.78 -8.20 5.11
N ILE A 107 -7.74 -8.09 5.93
CA ILE A 107 -6.35 -8.52 5.59
C ILE A 107 -6.31 -9.92 4.93
N SER A 108 -7.03 -10.90 5.46
CA SER A 108 -7.05 -12.27 4.93
C SER A 108 -7.76 -12.43 3.57
N LEU A 109 -8.56 -11.45 3.17
CA LEU A 109 -9.35 -11.44 1.94
C LEU A 109 -8.90 -10.36 0.95
N ALA A 110 -8.16 -9.34 1.39
CA ALA A 110 -7.76 -8.20 0.58
C ALA A 110 -7.18 -8.57 -0.79
N PRO A 111 -6.35 -9.63 -0.94
CA PRO A 111 -5.86 -10.05 -2.25
C PRO A 111 -6.92 -10.48 -3.28
N ARG A 112 -8.19 -10.68 -2.87
CA ARG A 112 -9.33 -10.94 -3.76
C ARG A 112 -9.86 -9.68 -4.43
N SER A 113 -9.64 -8.51 -3.82
CA SER A 113 -10.01 -7.21 -4.35
C SER A 113 -8.97 -6.71 -5.36
N THR A 114 -9.41 -6.10 -6.46
CA THR A 114 -8.47 -5.44 -7.38
C THR A 114 -7.79 -4.23 -6.72
N LEU A 115 -8.44 -3.60 -5.74
CA LEU A 115 -7.93 -2.45 -4.98
C LEU A 115 -6.64 -2.77 -4.22
N PHE A 116 -6.46 -4.03 -3.79
CA PHE A 116 -5.20 -4.49 -3.20
C PHE A 116 -4.03 -4.31 -4.17
N TYR A 117 -4.20 -4.70 -5.42
CA TYR A 117 -3.15 -4.58 -6.44
C TYR A 117 -2.89 -3.12 -6.80
N ASN A 118 -3.94 -2.30 -6.87
CA ASN A 118 -3.77 -0.87 -7.13
C ASN A 118 -2.99 -0.18 -6.00
N TRP A 119 -3.34 -0.46 -4.73
CA TRP A 119 -2.70 0.12 -3.55
C TRP A 119 -1.26 -0.34 -3.36
N HIS A 120 -1.03 -1.65 -3.36
CA HIS A 120 0.33 -2.17 -3.17
C HIS A 120 1.22 -1.90 -4.39
N GLY A 121 0.65 -1.76 -5.59
CA GLY A 121 1.37 -1.26 -6.76
C GLY A 121 1.85 0.19 -6.57
N LEU A 122 1.04 1.06 -5.95
CA LEU A 122 1.45 2.42 -5.61
C LEU A 122 2.60 2.42 -4.58
N ILE A 123 2.52 1.55 -3.56
CA ILE A 123 3.63 1.35 -2.60
C ILE A 123 4.90 0.90 -3.32
N ASP A 124 4.80 -0.08 -4.22
CA ASP A 124 5.94 -0.56 -4.99
C ASP A 124 6.55 0.53 -5.88
N ASN A 125 5.73 1.42 -6.44
CA ASN A 125 6.21 2.59 -7.19
C ASN A 125 6.96 3.59 -6.32
N TRP A 126 6.55 3.80 -5.05
CA TRP A 126 7.33 4.62 -4.12
C TRP A 126 8.65 3.94 -3.76
N TRP A 127 8.64 2.62 -3.54
CA TRP A 127 9.86 1.88 -3.22
C TRP A 127 10.87 1.91 -4.39
N LYS A 128 10.43 1.70 -5.63
CA LYS A 128 11.31 1.79 -6.81
C LYS A 128 12.04 3.13 -6.93
N GLN A 129 11.41 4.23 -6.50
CA GLN A 129 12.01 5.56 -6.55
C GLN A 129 13.16 5.75 -5.55
N ILE A 130 13.25 4.92 -4.50
CA ILE A 130 14.34 4.97 -3.52
C ILE A 130 15.39 3.89 -3.74
N GLU A 131 15.11 2.87 -4.56
CA GLU A 131 16.08 1.80 -4.85
C GLU A 131 17.18 2.24 -5.82
N GLY A 132 16.88 3.13 -6.76
CA GLY A 132 17.82 3.55 -7.80
C GLY A 132 17.96 2.52 -8.92
#